data_AF-A0A1E7WVV4-F1
#
_entry.id   AF-A0A1E7WVV4-F1
#
_cell.length_a   1.000
_cell.length_b   1.000
_cell.length_c   1.000
_cell.angle_alpha   90.00
_cell.angle_beta   90.00
_cell.angle_gamma   90.00
#
_symmetry.space_group_name_H-M   'P 1'
#
loop_
_entity.id
_entity.type
_entity.pdbx_description
1 polymer ?
#
loop_
_entity_poly.entity_id
_entity_poly.type
_entity_poly.pdbx_seq_one_letter_code
_entity_poly.pdbx_strand_id
1 'polypeptide(L)'
;MREFPPIDRAAEAAASQTLFFTDGEFDGRPHRVSRFNYLAFLSLTGSAAQQEVDKIRSFLGAQLGGQLETDIVHLLGSLNWRYHNIACIALAAGFTSPRTIEALWQRIRAGSWTAPQLVATAAYIDAGFQERAADALARHATYYKSLVALAALAAGSDSDSDSDIVAEAKAVDRDDSGAIAIGWLHNLRQALG
;
A
#
# COMPACT_ATOMS: atom_id res chain seq x y z
N MET A 1 -9.56 9.56 -15.77
CA MET A 1 -8.61 8.80 -14.92
C MET A 1 -7.25 9.45 -14.95
N ARG A 2 -6.46 9.39 -13.87
CA ARG A 2 -5.13 10.01 -13.81
C ARG A 2 -4.05 9.10 -14.42
N GLU A 3 -3.12 9.69 -15.15
CA GLU A 3 -1.92 8.98 -15.63
C GLU A 3 -0.99 8.61 -14.48
N PHE A 4 -0.17 7.57 -14.71
CA PHE A 4 0.83 7.14 -13.74
C PHE A 4 1.95 8.20 -13.63
N PRO A 5 2.34 8.64 -12.42
CA PRO A 5 3.29 9.74 -12.28
C PRO A 5 4.71 9.32 -12.72
N PRO A 6 5.58 10.28 -13.09
CA PRO A 6 6.98 10.00 -13.38
C PRO A 6 7.74 9.62 -12.10
N ILE A 7 8.87 8.93 -12.26
CA ILE A 7 9.75 8.55 -11.15
C ILE A 7 10.45 9.80 -10.58
N ASP A 8 10.28 10.03 -9.28
CA ASP A 8 11.08 10.99 -8.51
C ASP A 8 12.29 10.28 -7.89
N ARG A 9 13.47 10.49 -8.49
CA ARG A 9 14.72 9.87 -8.04
C ARG A 9 15.12 10.26 -6.62
N ALA A 10 14.77 11.46 -6.16
CA ALA A 10 15.07 11.90 -4.80
C ALA A 10 14.20 11.15 -3.79
N ALA A 11 12.91 10.96 -4.11
CA ALA A 11 12.00 10.16 -3.29
C ALA A 11 12.44 8.68 -3.23
N GLU A 12 12.87 8.09 -4.36
CA GLU A 12 13.41 6.74 -4.39
C GLU A 12 14.67 6.60 -3.52
N ALA A 13 15.58 7.57 -3.61
CA ALA A 13 16.79 7.60 -2.81
C ALA A 13 16.45 7.67 -1.31
N ALA A 14 15.55 8.58 -0.91
CA ALA A 14 15.11 8.72 0.48
C ALA A 14 14.49 7.42 1.02
N ALA A 15 13.63 6.76 0.25
CA ALA A 15 13.02 5.50 0.62
C ALA A 15 14.05 4.36 0.84
N SER A 16 15.09 4.29 0.00
CA SER A 16 16.16 3.29 0.13
C SER A 16 17.10 3.50 1.34
N GLN A 17 17.08 4.70 1.93
CA GLN A 17 17.86 5.05 3.12
C GLN A 17 17.11 4.83 4.43
N THR A 18 15.85 4.39 4.37
CA THR A 18 15.06 4.10 5.57
C THR A 18 15.59 2.89 6.34
N LEU A 19 15.13 2.74 7.58
CA LEU A 19 15.47 1.62 8.46
C LEU A 19 14.97 0.26 7.93
N PHE A 20 14.05 0.25 6.97
CA PHE A 20 13.58 -0.97 6.29
C PHE A 20 14.62 -1.56 5.33
N PHE A 21 15.72 -0.85 5.10
CA PHE A 21 16.84 -1.27 4.27
C PHE A 21 18.11 -1.40 5.10
N THR A 22 19.06 -2.16 4.58
CA THR A 22 20.39 -2.31 5.17
C THR A 22 21.43 -2.37 4.05
N ASP A 23 22.68 -2.13 4.39
CA ASP A 23 23.77 -2.36 3.46
C ASP A 23 23.91 -3.86 3.23
N GLY A 24 24.09 -4.22 1.97
CA GLY A 24 24.28 -5.59 1.51
C GLY A 24 24.99 -5.59 0.16
N GLU A 25 25.06 -6.77 -0.45
CA GLU A 25 25.73 -6.96 -1.72
C GLU A 25 24.76 -7.61 -2.73
N PHE A 26 24.78 -7.12 -3.96
CA PHE A 26 24.11 -7.73 -5.10
C PHE A 26 25.04 -7.68 -6.31
N ASP A 27 25.27 -8.82 -6.96
CA ASP A 27 26.22 -8.98 -8.07
C ASP A 27 27.61 -8.36 -7.83
N GLY A 28 28.18 -8.57 -6.62
CA GLY A 28 29.52 -8.08 -6.28
C GLY A 28 29.60 -6.58 -5.99
N ARG A 29 28.45 -5.88 -5.87
CA ARG A 29 28.39 -4.43 -5.63
C ARG A 29 27.65 -4.09 -4.34
N PRO A 30 28.08 -3.06 -3.60
CA PRO A 30 27.36 -2.62 -2.41
C PRO A 30 26.02 -1.99 -2.82
N HIS A 31 24.95 -2.46 -2.18
CA HIS A 31 23.59 -2.00 -2.41
C HIS A 31 22.83 -1.86 -1.09
N ARG A 32 21.83 -0.97 -1.07
CA ARG A 32 20.80 -0.96 -0.03
C ARG A 32 19.78 -2.04 -0.36
N VAL A 33 19.76 -3.11 0.44
CA VAL A 33 18.86 -4.25 0.27
C VAL A 33 17.73 -4.20 1.29
N SER A 34 16.56 -4.68 0.90
CA SER A 34 15.40 -4.74 1.80
C SER A 34 15.69 -5.72 2.94
N ARG A 35 15.37 -5.34 4.17
CA ARG A 35 15.40 -6.25 5.33
C ARG A 35 14.28 -7.29 5.28
N PHE A 36 13.25 -7.02 4.49
CA PHE A 36 12.03 -7.83 4.40
C PHE A 36 11.81 -8.32 2.97
N ASN A 37 11.29 -9.54 2.83
CA ASN A 37 10.93 -10.10 1.54
C ASN A 37 9.58 -9.52 1.07
N TYR A 38 9.63 -8.35 0.42
CA TYR A 38 8.44 -7.65 -0.08
C TYR A 38 7.60 -8.46 -1.09
N LEU A 39 8.15 -9.52 -1.69
CA LEU A 39 7.41 -10.43 -2.57
C LEU A 39 6.47 -11.35 -1.77
N ALA A 40 6.85 -11.74 -0.55
CA ALA A 40 6.00 -12.53 0.33
C ALA A 40 4.69 -11.80 0.68
N PHE A 41 4.71 -10.47 0.65
CA PHE A 41 3.54 -9.63 0.94
C PHE A 41 2.58 -9.47 -0.25
N LEU A 42 2.98 -9.88 -1.46
CA LEU A 42 2.19 -9.59 -2.67
C LEU A 42 0.81 -10.25 -2.62
N SER A 43 0.77 -11.54 -2.25
CA SER A 43 -0.46 -12.27 -1.97
C SER A 43 -0.80 -12.33 -0.47
N LEU A 44 0.20 -12.17 0.40
CA LEU A 44 0.07 -12.30 1.86
C LEU A 44 -0.51 -13.66 2.28
N THR A 45 -0.10 -14.73 1.61
CA THR A 45 -0.60 -16.09 1.85
C THR A 45 0.52 -17.04 2.24
N GLY A 46 0.20 -18.00 3.13
CA GLY A 46 1.10 -19.09 3.49
C GLY A 46 2.14 -18.73 4.55
N SER A 47 2.89 -19.74 4.99
CA SER A 47 3.81 -19.63 6.13
C SER A 47 4.96 -18.65 5.90
N ALA A 48 5.48 -18.54 4.67
CA ALA A 48 6.53 -17.57 4.33
C ALA A 48 6.06 -16.12 4.51
N ALA A 49 4.82 -15.81 4.13
CA ALA A 49 4.25 -14.48 4.34
C ALA A 49 4.08 -14.18 5.84
N GLN A 50 3.57 -15.14 6.62
CA GLN A 50 3.42 -14.97 8.07
C GLN A 50 4.76 -14.72 8.75
N GLN A 51 5.80 -15.49 8.41
CA GLN A 51 7.14 -15.29 8.97
C GLN A 51 7.69 -13.88 8.69
N GLU A 52 7.43 -13.33 7.50
CA GLU A 52 7.85 -11.96 7.16
C GLU A 52 7.02 -10.89 7.88
N VAL A 53 5.72 -11.13 8.08
CA VAL A 53 4.86 -10.28 8.92
C VAL A 53 5.39 -10.24 10.36
N ASP A 54 5.70 -11.40 10.94
CA ASP A 54 6.23 -11.52 12.30
C ASP A 54 7.57 -10.79 12.43
N LYS A 55 8.46 -10.89 11.42
CA LYS A 55 9.71 -10.12 11.36
C LYS A 55 9.47 -8.62 11.38
N ILE A 56 8.50 -8.11 10.61
CA ILE A 56 8.14 -6.69 10.64
C ILE A 56 7.63 -6.30 12.03
N ARG A 57 6.73 -7.08 12.64
CA ARG A 57 6.22 -6.79 13.99
C ARG A 57 7.34 -6.71 15.02
N SER A 58 8.25 -7.70 15.02
CA SER A 58 9.41 -7.69 15.91
C SER A 58 10.33 -6.50 15.65
N PHE A 59 10.58 -6.17 14.38
CA PHE A 59 11.38 -5.01 14.00
C PHE A 59 10.78 -3.71 14.52
N LEU A 60 9.48 -3.49 14.30
CA LEU A 60 8.77 -2.30 14.76
C LEU A 60 8.76 -2.18 16.28
N GLY A 61 8.53 -3.29 17.00
CA GLY A 61 8.55 -3.31 18.47
C GLY A 61 9.92 -3.01 19.09
N ALA A 62 11.01 -3.23 18.33
CA ALA A 62 12.38 -2.94 18.78
C ALA A 62 12.83 -1.50 18.50
N GLN A 63 12.12 -0.74 17.66
CA GLN A 63 12.49 0.63 17.34
C GLN A 63 11.89 1.61 18.35
N LEU A 64 12.74 2.45 18.94
CA LEU A 64 12.33 3.54 19.83
C LEU A 64 12.50 4.88 19.08
N GLY A 65 11.40 5.55 18.73
CA GLY A 65 11.43 6.95 18.26
C GLY A 65 10.63 7.28 16.99
N GLY A 66 10.58 8.57 16.65
CA GLY A 66 9.78 9.13 15.54
C GLY A 66 10.32 8.89 14.12
N GLN A 67 11.47 8.23 13.97
CA GLN A 67 12.08 7.96 12.66
C GLN A 67 11.20 7.04 11.79
N LEU A 68 10.55 6.04 12.39
CA LEU A 68 9.70 5.09 11.68
C LEU A 68 8.55 5.75 10.92
N GLU A 69 7.96 6.81 11.48
CA GLU A 69 6.91 7.58 10.81
C GLU A 69 7.44 8.22 9.53
N THR A 70 8.60 8.89 9.64
CA THR A 70 9.25 9.54 8.51
C THR A 70 9.64 8.51 7.45
N ASP A 71 10.14 7.36 7.86
CA ASP A 71 10.51 6.28 6.95
C ASP A 71 9.32 5.72 6.18
N ILE A 72 8.20 5.44 6.86
CA ILE A 72 6.97 4.96 6.19
C ILE A 72 6.45 6.01 5.22
N VAL A 73 6.51 7.30 5.58
CA VAL A 73 6.15 8.39 4.66
C VAL A 73 7.07 8.41 3.43
N HIS A 74 8.38 8.19 3.59
CA HIS A 74 9.29 8.07 2.44
C HIS A 74 8.97 6.87 1.55
N LEU A 75 8.68 5.70 2.14
CA LEU A 75 8.27 4.51 1.39
C LEU A 75 7.01 4.78 0.55
N LEU A 76 6.01 5.46 1.13
CA LEU A 76 4.77 5.84 0.46
C LEU A 76 4.92 7.04 -0.50
N GLY A 77 6.01 7.81 -0.39
CA GLY A 77 6.31 8.92 -1.28
C GLY A 77 6.94 8.49 -2.60
N SER A 78 7.65 7.37 -2.60
CA SER A 78 8.29 6.76 -3.77
C SER A 78 7.27 6.17 -4.76
N LEU A 79 7.71 5.87 -5.99
CA LEU A 79 6.91 5.17 -7.00
C LEU A 79 7.20 3.66 -7.04
N ASN A 80 8.29 3.23 -6.43
CA ASN A 80 8.69 1.83 -6.39
C ASN A 80 7.73 1.01 -5.52
N TRP A 81 6.89 0.22 -6.18
CA TRP A 81 5.86 -0.59 -5.54
C TRP A 81 6.36 -1.55 -4.47
N ARG A 82 7.65 -1.94 -4.52
CA ARG A 82 8.27 -2.80 -3.52
C ARG A 82 8.23 -2.14 -2.13
N TYR A 83 8.38 -0.82 -2.08
CA TYR A 83 8.35 -0.04 -0.85
C TYR A 83 6.93 0.05 -0.30
N HIS A 84 5.93 0.16 -1.18
CA HIS A 84 4.52 0.19 -0.79
C HIS A 84 4.09 -1.09 -0.07
N ASN A 85 4.53 -2.27 -0.53
CA ASN A 85 4.21 -3.52 0.16
C ASN A 85 4.74 -3.55 1.60
N ILE A 86 5.96 -3.06 1.82
CA ILE A 86 6.56 -2.97 3.16
C ILE A 86 5.76 -1.99 4.02
N ALA A 87 5.46 -0.80 3.49
CA ALA A 87 4.68 0.22 4.18
C ALA A 87 3.28 -0.29 4.58
N CYS A 88 2.60 -0.99 3.67
CA CYS A 88 1.30 -1.60 3.90
C CYS A 88 1.30 -2.54 5.12
N ILE A 89 2.30 -3.41 5.24
CA ILE A 89 2.40 -4.33 6.39
C ILE A 89 2.81 -3.58 7.66
N ALA A 90 3.72 -2.61 7.58
CA ALA A 90 4.11 -1.83 8.75
C ALA A 90 2.93 -1.05 9.36
N LEU A 91 2.12 -0.44 8.49
CA LEU A 91 0.88 0.24 8.85
C LEU A 91 -0.14 -0.73 9.47
N ALA A 92 -0.42 -1.84 8.80
CA ALA A 92 -1.38 -2.83 9.30
C ALA A 92 -0.93 -3.51 10.61
N ALA A 93 0.38 -3.63 10.84
CA ALA A 93 0.95 -4.11 12.09
C ALA A 93 0.82 -3.13 13.28
N GLY A 94 0.16 -1.98 13.07
CA GLY A 94 -0.19 -1.03 14.12
C GLY A 94 0.63 0.27 14.13
N PHE A 95 1.60 0.44 13.22
CA PHE A 95 2.34 1.70 13.10
C PHE A 95 1.53 2.75 12.33
N THR A 96 0.48 3.27 12.96
CA THR A 96 -0.44 4.24 12.36
C THR A 96 -0.34 5.60 13.04
N SER A 97 -0.35 6.66 12.25
CA SER A 97 -0.47 8.04 12.72
C SER A 97 -1.28 8.84 11.71
N PRO A 98 -1.82 10.02 12.07
CA PRO A 98 -2.50 10.88 11.10
C PRO A 98 -1.64 11.18 9.86
N ARG A 99 -0.32 11.32 10.04
CA ARG A 99 0.62 11.59 8.95
C ARG A 99 0.83 10.38 8.04
N THR A 100 0.97 9.17 8.58
CA THR A 100 1.15 7.97 7.74
C THR A 100 -0.13 7.59 7.02
N ILE A 101 -1.29 7.78 7.66
CA ILE A 101 -2.61 7.58 7.02
C ILE A 101 -2.78 8.58 5.87
N GLU A 102 -2.45 9.86 6.07
CA GLU A 102 -2.53 10.84 4.98
C GLU A 102 -1.56 10.50 3.83
N ALA A 103 -0.34 10.08 4.14
CA ALA A 103 0.61 9.64 3.12
C ALA A 103 0.11 8.41 2.33
N LEU A 104 -0.57 7.47 3.00
CA LEU A 104 -1.21 6.32 2.35
C LEU A 104 -2.27 6.78 1.35
N TRP A 105 -3.17 7.68 1.76
CA TRP A 105 -4.20 8.23 0.88
C TRP A 105 -3.62 9.07 -0.26
N GLN A 106 -2.56 9.84 -0.01
CA GLN A 106 -1.84 10.54 -1.07
C GLN A 106 -1.30 9.56 -2.11
N ARG A 107 -0.77 8.41 -1.67
CA ARG A 107 -0.28 7.38 -2.59
C ARG A 107 -1.39 6.67 -3.35
N ILE A 108 -2.50 6.37 -2.69
CA ILE A 108 -3.70 5.83 -3.36
C ILE A 108 -4.15 6.78 -4.47
N ARG A 109 -4.22 8.10 -4.21
CA ARG A 109 -4.59 9.13 -5.19
C ARG A 109 -3.57 9.32 -6.32
N ALA A 110 -2.28 9.20 -6.00
CA ALA A 110 -1.21 9.31 -6.99
C ALA A 110 -1.11 8.06 -7.89
N GLY A 111 -1.53 6.90 -7.39
CA GLY A 111 -1.44 5.62 -8.06
C GLY A 111 -0.23 4.79 -7.64
N SER A 112 -0.36 3.48 -7.79
CA SER A 112 0.69 2.49 -7.53
C SER A 112 0.42 1.25 -8.39
N TRP A 113 1.47 0.50 -8.74
CA TRP A 113 1.31 -0.84 -9.30
C TRP A 113 0.61 -1.80 -8.32
N THR A 114 0.82 -1.58 -7.03
CA THR A 114 0.18 -2.29 -5.91
C THR A 114 -0.94 -1.46 -5.26
N ALA A 115 -1.67 -0.68 -6.07
CA ALA A 115 -2.83 0.08 -5.59
C ALA A 115 -3.86 -0.76 -4.82
N PRO A 116 -4.19 -2.01 -5.23
CA PRO A 116 -5.10 -2.86 -4.46
C PRO A 116 -4.66 -3.08 -3.01
N GLN A 117 -3.37 -3.35 -2.78
CA GLN A 117 -2.80 -3.56 -1.45
C GLN A 117 -2.88 -2.28 -0.61
N LEU A 118 -2.58 -1.11 -1.18
CA LEU A 118 -2.70 0.17 -0.48
C LEU A 118 -4.15 0.45 -0.05
N VAL A 119 -5.11 0.22 -0.95
CA VAL A 119 -6.54 0.43 -0.68
C VAL A 119 -7.05 -0.55 0.37
N ALA A 120 -6.65 -1.81 0.30
CA ALA A 120 -6.96 -2.82 1.31
C ALA A 120 -6.33 -2.50 2.67
N THR A 121 -5.09 -1.99 2.72
CA THR A 121 -4.50 -1.47 3.96
C THR A 121 -5.34 -0.32 4.52
N ALA A 122 -5.74 0.65 3.69
CA ALA A 122 -6.56 1.77 4.14
C ALA A 122 -7.89 1.29 4.73
N ALA A 123 -8.57 0.34 4.08
CA ALA A 123 -9.80 -0.28 4.58
C ALA A 123 -9.62 -1.04 5.91
N TYR A 124 -8.40 -1.52 6.19
CA TYR A 124 -8.08 -2.23 7.43
C TYR A 124 -7.79 -1.26 8.59
N ILE A 125 -7.09 -0.15 8.35
CA ILE A 125 -6.58 0.73 9.43
C ILE A 125 -7.34 2.05 9.61
N ASP A 126 -8.04 2.55 8.60
CA ASP A 126 -8.65 3.89 8.63
C ASP A 126 -10.13 3.80 8.97
N ALA A 127 -10.51 4.27 10.17
CA ALA A 127 -11.90 4.33 10.60
C ALA A 127 -12.78 5.21 9.68
N GLY A 128 -12.18 6.18 8.98
CA GLY A 128 -12.85 7.05 8.01
C GLY A 128 -12.81 6.52 6.57
N PHE A 129 -12.45 5.25 6.36
CA PHE A 129 -12.24 4.69 5.01
C PHE A 129 -13.43 4.91 4.07
N GLN A 130 -14.66 4.63 4.52
CA GLN A 130 -15.85 4.72 3.66
C GLN A 130 -16.07 6.14 3.13
N GLU A 131 -15.98 7.16 4.00
CA GLU A 131 -16.12 8.56 3.62
C GLU A 131 -15.02 8.99 2.64
N ARG A 132 -13.76 8.63 2.92
CA ARG A 132 -12.62 8.98 2.06
C ARG A 132 -12.64 8.25 0.72
N ALA A 133 -13.09 7.00 0.70
CA ALA A 133 -13.26 6.22 -0.52
C ALA A 133 -14.35 6.83 -1.40
N ALA A 134 -15.50 7.20 -0.82
CA ALA A 134 -16.58 7.87 -1.54
C ALA A 134 -16.12 9.22 -2.13
N ASP A 135 -15.40 10.04 -1.36
CA ASP A 135 -14.83 11.30 -1.85
C ASP A 135 -13.81 11.08 -2.98
N ALA A 136 -12.92 10.10 -2.83
CA ALA A 136 -11.94 9.77 -3.86
C ALA A 136 -12.60 9.28 -5.17
N LEU A 137 -13.64 8.46 -5.06
CA LEU A 137 -14.44 7.99 -6.19
C LEU A 137 -15.16 9.16 -6.87
N ALA A 138 -15.81 10.04 -6.11
CA ALA A 138 -16.55 11.19 -6.63
C ALA A 138 -15.69 12.27 -7.31
N ARG A 139 -14.41 12.40 -6.92
CA ARG A 139 -13.47 13.35 -7.54
C ARG A 139 -12.84 12.85 -8.83
N HIS A 140 -12.96 11.56 -9.15
CA HIS A 140 -12.41 10.94 -10.37
C HIS A 140 -10.88 11.15 -10.56
N ALA A 141 -10.17 11.51 -9.49
CA ALA A 141 -8.82 12.09 -9.53
C ALA A 141 -7.69 11.10 -9.18
N THR A 142 -7.93 9.81 -9.41
CA THR A 142 -6.96 8.75 -9.10
C THR A 142 -6.69 7.82 -10.29
N TYR A 143 -5.70 6.95 -10.11
CA TYR A 143 -5.28 5.93 -11.05
C TYR A 143 -6.32 4.81 -11.14
N TYR A 144 -6.47 4.17 -12.31
CA TYR A 144 -7.57 3.24 -12.56
C TYR A 144 -7.59 2.05 -11.59
N LYS A 145 -6.43 1.47 -11.24
CA LYS A 145 -6.36 0.37 -10.27
C LYS A 145 -6.87 0.77 -8.88
N SER A 146 -6.57 2.01 -8.47
CA SER A 146 -7.09 2.57 -7.22
C SER A 146 -8.60 2.75 -7.28
N LEU A 147 -9.16 3.24 -8.40
CA LEU A 147 -10.61 3.37 -8.58
C LEU A 147 -11.32 2.03 -8.44
N VAL A 148 -10.85 0.99 -9.15
CA VAL A 148 -11.45 -0.35 -9.12
C VAL A 148 -11.36 -0.95 -7.72
N ALA A 149 -10.20 -0.85 -7.05
CA ALA A 149 -10.01 -1.34 -5.69
C ALA A 149 -10.88 -0.59 -4.66
N LEU A 150 -11.00 0.73 -4.78
CA LEU A 150 -11.84 1.55 -3.90
C LEU A 150 -13.31 1.20 -4.07
N ALA A 151 -13.80 1.11 -5.30
CA ALA A 151 -15.18 0.73 -5.59
C ALA A 151 -15.50 -0.65 -4.99
N ALA A 152 -14.60 -1.63 -5.15
CA ALA A 152 -14.79 -2.99 -4.63
C ALA A 152 -14.89 -3.04 -3.09
N LEU A 153 -14.11 -2.22 -2.36
CA LEU A 153 -14.12 -2.20 -0.90
C LEU A 153 -15.11 -1.20 -0.29
N ALA A 154 -15.58 -0.22 -1.05
CA ALA A 154 -16.60 0.74 -0.63
C ALA A 154 -18.05 0.21 -0.84
N ALA A 155 -18.25 -0.76 -1.73
CA ALA A 155 -19.56 -1.32 -2.09
C ALA A 155 -20.27 -2.12 -0.97
N GLY A 156 -19.92 -1.93 0.30
CA GLY A 156 -20.67 -2.42 1.46
C GLY A 156 -21.95 -1.64 1.78
N SER A 157 -22.41 -0.78 0.87
CA SER A 157 -23.67 -0.04 0.95
C SER A 157 -24.29 0.04 -0.44
N ASP A 158 -25.56 -0.36 -0.54
CA ASP A 158 -26.38 -0.45 -1.75
C ASP A 158 -26.34 0.82 -2.62
N SER A 159 -25.28 0.96 -3.41
CA SER A 159 -25.21 1.98 -4.45
C SER A 159 -24.89 1.28 -5.76
N ASP A 160 -25.95 1.09 -6.53
CA ASP A 160 -25.97 0.81 -7.98
C ASP A 160 -25.28 1.92 -8.81
N SER A 161 -24.41 2.74 -8.20
CA SER A 161 -23.62 3.73 -8.89
C SER A 161 -22.31 3.12 -9.36
N ASP A 162 -22.40 2.17 -10.30
CA ASP A 162 -21.32 1.99 -11.27
C ASP A 162 -21.27 3.29 -12.08
N SER A 163 -20.65 4.32 -11.50
CA SER A 163 -20.38 5.58 -12.18
C SER A 163 -19.59 5.27 -13.45
N ASP A 164 -19.86 5.98 -14.53
CA ASP A 164 -19.22 5.74 -15.84
C ASP A 164 -17.68 5.60 -15.72
N ILE A 165 -17.07 6.33 -14.78
CA ILE A 165 -15.62 6.27 -14.54
C ILE A 165 -15.13 4.95 -13.92
N VAL A 166 -15.92 4.31 -13.06
CA VAL A 166 -15.58 3.00 -12.49
C VAL A 166 -15.71 1.94 -13.56
N ALA A 167 -16.74 2.02 -14.42
CA ALA A 167 -16.89 1.12 -15.55
C ALA A 167 -15.72 1.28 -16.55
N GLU A 168 -15.33 2.51 -16.88
CA GLU A 168 -14.13 2.78 -17.70
C GLU A 168 -12.85 2.24 -17.06
N ALA A 169 -12.68 2.42 -15.75
CA ALA A 169 -11.51 1.91 -15.03
C ALA A 169 -11.46 0.38 -15.04
N LYS A 170 -12.60 -0.29 -14.82
CA LYS A 170 -12.73 -1.75 -14.93
C LYS A 170 -12.39 -2.24 -16.35
N ALA A 171 -12.80 -1.53 -17.39
CA ALA A 171 -12.57 -1.91 -18.78
C ALA A 171 -11.07 -1.95 -19.16
N VAL A 172 -10.22 -1.17 -18.49
CA VAL A 172 -8.76 -1.15 -18.71
C VAL A 172 -7.97 -1.95 -17.66
N ASP A 173 -8.64 -2.44 -16.61
CA ASP A 173 -8.01 -3.15 -15.51
C ASP A 173 -7.84 -4.64 -15.80
N ARG A 174 -6.61 -5.04 -16.17
CA ARG A 174 -6.28 -6.41 -16.55
C ARG A 174 -6.04 -7.34 -15.37
N ASP A 175 -5.74 -6.79 -14.19
CA ASP A 175 -5.28 -7.56 -13.04
C ASP A 175 -6.41 -7.88 -12.04
N ASP A 176 -7.63 -7.43 -12.31
CA ASP A 176 -8.76 -7.51 -11.37
C ASP A 176 -8.40 -6.91 -10.00
N SER A 177 -8.05 -5.63 -10.03
CA SER A 177 -7.61 -4.85 -8.86
C SER A 177 -8.64 -4.88 -7.72
N GLY A 178 -9.93 -5.05 -8.05
CA GLY A 178 -11.01 -5.20 -7.09
C GLY A 178 -10.93 -6.52 -6.32
N ALA A 179 -10.82 -7.65 -7.02
CA ALA A 179 -10.66 -8.95 -6.40
C ALA A 179 -9.35 -9.04 -5.58
N ILE A 180 -8.26 -8.48 -6.09
CA ILE A 180 -6.99 -8.41 -5.34
C ILE A 180 -7.18 -7.64 -4.03
N ALA A 181 -7.85 -6.50 -4.03
CA ALA A 181 -8.05 -5.69 -2.83
C ALA A 181 -8.90 -6.44 -1.78
N ILE A 182 -9.99 -7.10 -2.20
CA ILE A 182 -10.83 -7.92 -1.32
C ILE A 182 -10.04 -9.09 -0.72
N GLY A 183 -9.33 -9.84 -1.56
CA GLY A 183 -8.53 -10.98 -1.11
C GLY A 183 -7.41 -10.55 -0.16
N TRP A 184 -6.73 -9.45 -0.46
CA TRP A 184 -5.64 -8.96 0.36
C TRP A 184 -6.14 -8.40 1.70
N LEU A 185 -7.30 -7.73 1.76
CA LEU A 185 -7.94 -7.33 3.01
C LEU A 185 -8.32 -8.55 3.88
N HIS A 186 -8.83 -9.62 3.27
CA HIS A 186 -9.09 -10.86 3.98
C HIS A 186 -7.80 -11.45 4.57
N ASN A 187 -6.74 -11.53 3.77
CA ASN A 187 -5.45 -12.09 4.19
C ASN A 187 -4.79 -11.24 5.29
N LEU A 188 -4.92 -9.91 5.24
CA LEU A 188 -4.46 -9.02 6.32
C LEU A 188 -5.11 -9.39 7.65
N ARG A 189 -6.44 -9.56 7.65
CA ARG A 189 -7.18 -9.92 8.86
C ARG A 189 -6.74 -11.26 9.44
N GLN A 190 -6.36 -12.21 8.59
CA GLN A 190 -5.83 -13.50 9.05
C GLN A 190 -4.40 -13.40 9.59
N ALA A 191 -3.55 -12.59 8.95
CA ALA A 191 -2.14 -12.49 9.31
C ALA A 191 -1.88 -11.62 10.55
N LEU A 192 -2.78 -10.68 10.85
CA LEU A 192 -2.60 -9.65 11.87
C LEU A 192 -3.74 -9.53 12.90
N GLY A 193 -4.91 -10.12 12.63
CA GLY A 193 -6.03 -10.22 13.59
C GLY A 193 -5.81 -11.35 14.60
#